data_AF-A0A954E728-F1
#
_entry.id   AF-A0A954E728-F1
#
_cell.length_a   1.000
_cell.length_b   1.000
_cell.length_c   1.000
_cell.angle_alpha   90.00
_cell.angle_beta   90.00
_cell.angle_gamma   90.00
#
_symmetry.space_group_name_H-M   'P 1'
#
loop_
_entity.id
_entity.type
_entity.pdbx_description
1 polymer ?
#
loop_
_entity_poly.entity_id
_entity_poly.type
_entity_poly.pdbx_seq_one_letter_code
_entity_poly.pdbx_strand_id
1 'polypeptide(L)'
;MQDIVIAILALITIGVVYEDGARGAEKQIPDRREGIPLYLAANHLSIATGQPSLVLMSSGSTHIPVWSLSGITPGQSVSGVMTGLPSWCVAVKVEIVVTTTEAAMSPDDEDVYRVHLSQMVEHAPFTARQYLGNPVRTSLPAAPFYTRTIPLESYYQVEPNAPLCVRIQREPADPADTFTRPTGLAMIKVTPQAALAKPLVVQNISGYNSWPMIQSIGEKLVCVYSRGSAHTIAEDARAVYARTSTDHGKTWKEETVVANTPGFGEVAVGKGLDTTGAMLLWVRRIGSEWHHDLYRTTDGITFTLVTTPNLAVSPVQITDVFAVPTVGLMALWFAGSYGDDGPSHSWGRLTSSDNGATWHQTTIESGLTKAEWPTEPSAVYLGDGKILAIARTEQGGVSSTKSQFQIVSSDFGKTWTRTQTNISDVFLSTPSLILDAETGLLSNYYYQRGRGGILRRRVVDPDSVFANPLRWPASEVVVAGSQETIDAGNVNATTIKNTHYLSFYSGKAPDTAVLVSGLPVPTAGADASASLPSD
;
A
#
# COMPACT_ATOMS: atom_id res chain seq x y z
N MET A 1 42.33 -24.68 -71.52
CA MET A 1 41.45 -25.63 -72.23
C MET A 1 40.75 -26.44 -71.14
N GLN A 2 39.46 -26.13 -70.94
CA GLN A 2 38.41 -26.79 -70.12
C GLN A 2 38.68 -26.98 -68.61
N ASP A 3 38.01 -26.22 -67.72
CA ASP A 3 36.63 -26.40 -67.18
C ASP A 3 36.54 -27.64 -66.25
N ILE A 4 35.97 -27.67 -65.04
CA ILE A 4 34.95 -26.86 -64.33
C ILE A 4 34.91 -27.32 -62.83
N VAL A 5 34.85 -26.35 -61.89
CA VAL A 5 33.91 -26.21 -60.72
C VAL A 5 34.00 -27.03 -59.39
N ILE A 6 34.23 -26.25 -58.28
CA ILE A 6 33.52 -26.10 -56.95
C ILE A 6 33.40 -27.35 -56.00
N ALA A 7 33.53 -27.33 -54.66
CA ALA A 7 33.52 -26.31 -53.58
C ALA A 7 34.29 -26.75 -52.30
N ILE A 8 34.98 -25.77 -51.69
CA ILE A 8 34.98 -25.29 -50.28
C ILE A 8 34.73 -26.26 -49.11
N LEU A 9 35.75 -26.41 -48.23
CA LEU A 9 35.70 -26.09 -46.77
C LEU A 9 37.10 -26.29 -46.14
N ALA A 10 37.73 -25.24 -45.59
CA ALA A 10 38.86 -25.38 -44.66
C ALA A 10 39.11 -24.12 -43.80
N LEU A 11 38.90 -24.31 -42.50
CA LEU A 11 39.61 -23.80 -41.32
C LEU A 11 41.04 -23.22 -41.51
N ILE A 12 41.34 -22.08 -40.83
CA ILE A 12 42.45 -21.82 -39.86
C ILE A 12 42.78 -20.32 -39.70
N THR A 13 42.43 -19.79 -38.53
CA THR A 13 43.22 -19.06 -37.50
C THR A 13 44.02 -17.74 -37.76
N ILE A 14 43.90 -16.86 -36.75
CA ILE A 14 44.79 -15.80 -36.20
C ILE A 14 44.54 -14.34 -36.65
N GLY A 15 43.80 -13.61 -35.79
CA GLY A 15 44.30 -12.48 -35.01
C GLY A 15 44.38 -11.09 -35.65
N VAL A 16 43.51 -10.16 -35.24
CA VAL A 16 43.82 -8.73 -35.09
C VAL A 16 43.01 -8.13 -33.92
N VAL A 17 43.72 -7.32 -33.14
CA VAL A 17 43.37 -6.43 -32.03
C VAL A 17 42.06 -5.66 -32.22
N TYR A 18 41.27 -5.50 -31.15
CA TYR A 18 40.25 -4.45 -31.06
C TYR A 18 40.39 -3.69 -29.73
N GLU A 19 40.39 -2.36 -29.87
CA GLU A 19 40.64 -1.35 -28.85
C GLU A 19 39.55 -1.28 -27.77
N ASP A 20 40.00 -0.94 -26.56
CA ASP A 20 39.22 -0.64 -25.37
C ASP A 20 38.25 0.53 -25.61
N GLY A 21 36.95 0.20 -25.66
CA GLY A 21 35.85 1.16 -25.57
C GLY A 21 35.17 1.04 -24.22
N ALA A 22 35.42 2.01 -23.34
CA ALA A 22 34.87 2.14 -22.00
C ALA A 22 33.36 1.84 -21.93
N ARG A 23 32.99 0.70 -21.34
CA ARG A 23 31.62 0.45 -20.86
C ARG A 23 31.40 1.25 -19.60
N GLY A 24 30.52 2.25 -19.70
CA GLY A 24 29.95 2.94 -18.56
C GLY A 24 29.36 1.93 -17.59
N ALA A 25 29.82 1.99 -16.34
CA ALA A 25 29.26 1.23 -15.25
C ALA A 25 27.80 1.66 -15.06
N GLU A 26 26.86 0.82 -15.50
CA GLU A 26 25.51 0.80 -14.95
C GLU A 26 25.65 0.63 -13.44
N LYS A 27 25.34 1.69 -12.70
CA LYS A 27 25.10 1.59 -11.26
C LYS A 27 23.88 0.71 -11.06
N GLN A 28 24.11 -0.59 -10.87
CA GLN A 28 23.17 -1.44 -10.14
C GLN A 28 22.80 -0.70 -8.85
N ILE A 29 21.52 -0.41 -8.70
CA ILE A 29 20.91 -0.07 -7.41
C ILE A 29 21.27 -1.22 -6.48
N PRO A 30 21.79 -0.98 -5.26
CA PRO A 30 22.26 -2.05 -4.41
C PRO A 30 21.10 -3.01 -4.15
N ASP A 31 21.32 -4.28 -4.52
CA ASP A 31 20.41 -5.37 -4.19
C ASP A 31 20.08 -5.29 -2.71
N ARG A 32 18.78 -5.26 -2.42
CA ARG A 32 18.23 -5.18 -1.08
C ARG A 32 18.71 -6.40 -0.31
N ARG A 33 19.70 -6.23 0.58
CA ARG A 33 20.22 -7.34 1.39
C ARG A 33 19.16 -7.76 2.41
N GLU A 34 18.36 -8.75 2.07
CA GLU A 34 17.67 -9.56 3.07
C GLU A 34 18.68 -10.51 3.72
N GLY A 35 18.62 -10.62 5.04
CA GLY A 35 19.48 -11.52 5.80
C GLY A 35 18.98 -12.96 5.69
N ILE A 36 19.87 -13.90 6.01
CA ILE A 36 19.46 -15.30 6.20
C ILE A 36 18.41 -15.33 7.33
N PRO A 37 17.24 -15.94 7.11
CA PRO A 37 16.22 -16.04 8.14
C PRO A 37 16.71 -16.81 9.36
N LEU A 38 16.33 -16.33 10.55
CA LEU A 38 16.54 -16.99 11.82
C LEU A 38 15.24 -17.65 12.27
N TYR A 39 15.35 -18.80 12.94
CA TYR A 39 14.18 -19.65 13.23
C TYR A 39 14.03 -19.95 14.72
N LEU A 40 12.80 -19.85 15.22
CA LEU A 40 12.37 -20.44 16.49
C LEU A 40 11.42 -21.59 16.19
N ALA A 41 11.92 -22.83 16.30
CA ALA A 41 11.08 -24.03 16.24
C ALA A 41 10.19 -24.13 17.48
N ALA A 42 9.14 -24.94 17.43
CA ALA A 42 8.20 -25.13 18.55
C ALA A 42 8.89 -25.41 19.91
N ASN A 43 9.97 -26.18 19.93
CA ASN A 43 10.72 -26.51 21.15
C ASN A 43 11.55 -25.33 21.73
N HIS A 44 11.72 -24.24 20.98
CA HIS A 44 12.38 -23.01 21.43
C HIS A 44 11.39 -21.96 21.94
N LEU A 45 10.11 -22.30 21.98
CA LEU A 45 9.04 -21.43 22.45
C LEU A 45 8.52 -21.92 23.81
N SER A 46 7.97 -20.99 24.59
CA SER A 46 7.30 -21.26 25.85
C SER A 46 5.92 -20.60 25.88
N ILE A 47 5.04 -21.10 26.75
CA ILE A 47 3.75 -20.45 27.01
C ILE A 47 4.01 -19.01 27.48
N ALA A 48 3.36 -18.04 26.83
CA ALA A 48 3.37 -16.65 27.27
C ALA A 48 2.07 -16.30 28.01
N THR A 49 0.92 -16.70 27.47
CA THR A 49 -0.40 -16.52 28.10
C THR A 49 -1.36 -17.65 27.74
N GLY A 50 -2.37 -17.87 28.58
CA GLY A 50 -3.39 -18.90 28.35
C GLY A 50 -2.88 -20.31 28.61
N GLN A 51 -3.50 -21.29 27.96
CA GLN A 51 -3.20 -22.73 28.10
C GLN A 51 -2.98 -23.42 26.74
N PRO A 52 -2.09 -22.91 25.85
CA PRO A 52 -1.70 -23.67 24.66
C PRO A 52 -0.86 -24.89 25.05
N SER A 53 -0.81 -25.92 24.20
CA SER A 53 -0.06 -27.15 24.46
C SER A 53 0.95 -27.47 23.36
N LEU A 54 2.16 -27.89 23.76
CA LEU A 54 3.13 -28.46 22.83
C LEU A 54 2.75 -29.91 22.55
N VAL A 55 2.40 -30.21 21.30
CA VAL A 55 1.91 -31.53 20.86
C VAL A 55 2.65 -31.99 19.61
N LEU A 56 2.58 -33.30 19.36
CA LEU A 56 3.06 -33.90 18.11
C LEU A 56 1.89 -34.07 17.14
N MET A 57 1.71 -33.12 16.21
CA MET A 57 0.71 -33.29 15.14
C MET A 57 1.23 -34.30 14.13
N SER A 58 0.34 -35.19 13.69
CA SER A 58 0.70 -36.38 12.93
C SER A 58 -0.24 -36.63 11.76
N SER A 59 0.31 -37.06 10.62
CA SER A 59 -0.46 -37.60 9.49
C SER A 59 0.39 -38.67 8.80
N GLY A 60 -0.15 -39.90 8.69
CA GLY A 60 0.62 -41.06 8.25
C GLY A 60 1.85 -41.29 9.13
N SER A 61 3.03 -41.37 8.51
CA SER A 61 4.33 -41.52 9.19
C SER A 61 5.02 -40.19 9.53
N THR A 62 4.39 -39.05 9.22
CA THR A 62 4.97 -37.73 9.42
C THR A 62 4.50 -37.16 10.74
N HIS A 63 5.44 -36.68 11.55
CA HIS A 63 5.20 -36.15 12.89
C HIS A 63 5.94 -34.83 13.08
N ILE A 64 5.24 -33.77 13.51
CA ILE A 64 5.80 -32.42 13.64
C ILE A 64 5.42 -31.86 15.03
N PRO A 65 6.40 -31.40 15.84
CA PRO A 65 6.10 -30.71 17.09
C PRO A 65 5.52 -29.32 16.79
N VAL A 66 4.38 -29.01 17.41
CA VAL A 66 3.69 -27.73 17.23
C VAL A 66 3.09 -27.25 18.55
N TRP A 67 2.91 -25.94 18.69
CA TRP A 67 2.04 -25.38 19.71
C TRP A 67 0.60 -25.33 19.21
N SER A 68 -0.27 -26.11 19.85
CA SER A 68 -1.71 -26.12 19.59
C SER A 68 -2.37 -24.89 20.22
N LEU A 69 -2.91 -24.01 19.37
CA LEU A 69 -3.64 -22.79 19.73
C LEU A 69 -5.14 -22.99 19.48
N SER A 70 -5.96 -22.68 20.47
CA SER A 70 -7.42 -22.82 20.43
C SER A 70 -8.08 -21.84 19.46
N GLY A 71 -9.05 -22.32 18.68
CA GLY A 71 -9.92 -21.48 17.84
C GLY A 71 -11.17 -20.94 18.56
N ILE A 72 -11.31 -21.20 19.87
CA ILE A 72 -12.46 -20.73 20.66
C ILE A 72 -12.06 -20.05 21.98
N THR A 73 -10.80 -20.14 22.39
CA THR A 73 -10.32 -19.61 23.68
C THR A 73 -9.39 -18.42 23.42
N PRO A 74 -9.84 -17.18 23.66
CA PRO A 74 -9.02 -15.99 23.44
C PRO A 74 -7.77 -15.94 24.34
N GLY A 75 -6.76 -15.20 23.89
CA GLY A 75 -5.58 -14.87 24.70
C GLY A 75 -4.57 -16.00 24.87
N GLN A 76 -4.63 -17.06 24.08
CA GLN A 76 -3.57 -18.08 24.04
C GLN A 76 -2.39 -17.59 23.21
N SER A 77 -1.19 -17.65 23.77
CA SER A 77 0.02 -17.23 23.05
C SER A 77 1.27 -17.93 23.55
N VAL A 78 2.26 -18.00 22.67
CA VAL A 78 3.60 -18.54 22.94
C VAL A 78 4.66 -17.52 22.55
N SER A 79 5.81 -17.57 23.20
CA SER A 79 6.91 -16.63 22.96
C SER A 79 8.26 -17.33 22.91
N GLY A 80 9.20 -16.72 22.19
CA GLY A 80 10.62 -17.06 22.25
C GLY A 80 11.47 -15.82 22.15
N VAL A 81 12.76 -15.97 22.49
CA VAL A 81 13.75 -14.90 22.38
C VAL A 81 14.70 -15.23 21.25
N MET A 82 14.73 -14.35 20.25
CA MET A 82 15.68 -14.40 19.14
C MET A 82 16.95 -13.64 19.52
N THR A 83 18.09 -14.29 19.39
CA THR A 83 19.42 -13.69 19.55
C THR A 83 20.18 -13.78 18.23
N GLY A 84 21.31 -13.08 18.10
CA GLY A 84 22.15 -13.15 16.91
C GLY A 84 21.61 -12.40 15.69
N LEU A 85 20.81 -11.33 15.90
CA LEU A 85 20.51 -10.40 14.82
C LEU A 85 21.82 -9.76 14.33
N PRO A 86 22.10 -9.76 13.01
CA PRO A 86 23.33 -9.17 12.49
C PRO A 86 23.48 -7.69 12.85
N SER A 87 24.72 -7.20 12.99
CA SER A 87 24.99 -5.80 13.35
C SER A 87 24.52 -4.77 12.31
N TRP A 88 24.28 -5.20 11.06
CA TRP A 88 23.72 -4.37 10.00
C TRP A 88 22.18 -4.35 9.99
N CYS A 89 21.54 -5.24 10.75
CA CYS A 89 20.09 -5.37 10.82
C CYS A 89 19.48 -4.14 11.49
N VAL A 90 18.61 -3.44 10.78
CA VAL A 90 17.88 -2.27 11.32
C VAL A 90 16.39 -2.50 11.42
N ALA A 91 15.89 -3.58 10.82
CA ALA A 91 14.51 -4.02 10.95
C ALA A 91 14.39 -5.54 10.78
N VAL A 92 13.24 -6.10 11.12
CA VAL A 92 12.93 -7.51 10.91
C VAL A 92 11.58 -7.69 10.24
N LYS A 93 11.48 -8.74 9.41
CA LYS A 93 10.22 -9.35 8.98
C LYS A 93 9.96 -10.59 9.85
N VAL A 94 8.73 -10.79 10.29
CA VAL A 94 8.30 -11.92 11.11
C VAL A 94 7.19 -12.68 10.40
N GLU A 95 7.46 -13.97 10.17
CA GLU A 95 6.54 -14.92 9.57
C GLU A 95 6.32 -16.09 10.54
N ILE A 96 5.16 -16.72 10.49
CA ILE A 96 4.88 -17.96 11.21
C ILE A 96 4.59 -19.08 10.23
N VAL A 97 4.93 -20.31 10.62
CA VAL A 97 4.55 -21.52 9.91
C VAL A 97 3.50 -22.24 10.74
N VAL A 98 2.30 -22.38 10.18
CA VAL A 98 1.16 -23.02 10.83
C VAL A 98 0.65 -24.22 10.04
N THR A 99 -0.01 -25.14 10.73
CA THR A 99 -0.69 -26.30 10.14
C THR A 99 -1.92 -26.64 10.99
N THR A 100 -2.80 -27.51 10.48
CA THR A 100 -3.88 -28.12 11.27
C THR A 100 -4.16 -29.50 10.72
N THR A 101 -4.51 -30.47 11.57
CA THR A 101 -4.95 -31.81 11.15
C THR A 101 -6.45 -31.87 10.85
N GLU A 102 -7.17 -30.79 11.13
CA GLU A 102 -8.60 -30.67 10.90
C GLU A 102 -8.86 -30.05 9.52
N ALA A 103 -9.82 -30.60 8.78
CA ALA A 103 -10.23 -30.01 7.52
C ALA A 103 -11.02 -28.71 7.74
N ALA A 104 -10.91 -27.77 6.81
CA ALA A 104 -11.82 -26.63 6.76
C ALA A 104 -13.26 -27.14 6.56
N MET A 105 -14.21 -26.56 7.29
CA MET A 105 -15.64 -26.87 7.15
C MET A 105 -16.26 -26.03 6.03
N SER A 106 -15.67 -24.89 5.74
CA SER A 106 -16.03 -23.99 4.64
C SER A 106 -14.77 -23.55 3.88
N PRO A 107 -14.84 -23.35 2.54
CA PRO A 107 -13.77 -22.67 1.80
C PRO A 107 -13.52 -21.22 2.30
N ASP A 108 -14.48 -20.64 3.01
CA ASP A 108 -14.40 -19.30 3.61
C ASP A 108 -13.91 -19.33 5.07
N ASP A 109 -13.54 -20.51 5.60
CA ASP A 109 -12.97 -20.59 6.94
C ASP A 109 -11.62 -19.85 6.98
N GLU A 110 -11.41 -19.10 8.05
CA GLU A 110 -10.24 -18.27 8.28
C GLU A 110 -9.77 -18.40 9.72
N ASP A 111 -8.46 -18.26 9.92
CA ASP A 111 -7.85 -18.08 11.23
C ASP A 111 -7.03 -16.79 11.29
N VAL A 112 -6.94 -16.22 12.49
CA VAL A 112 -6.35 -14.89 12.69
C VAL A 112 -5.22 -14.97 13.70
N TYR A 113 -4.07 -14.41 13.34
CA TYR A 113 -2.90 -14.34 14.19
C TYR A 113 -2.39 -12.92 14.31
N ARG A 114 -1.67 -12.65 15.40
CA ARG A 114 -0.87 -11.42 15.52
C ARG A 114 0.45 -11.69 16.20
N VAL A 115 1.38 -10.77 15.97
CA VAL A 115 2.68 -10.75 16.63
C VAL A 115 2.74 -9.64 17.68
N HIS A 116 3.41 -9.93 18.78
CA HIS A 116 3.86 -8.94 19.76
C HIS A 116 5.39 -8.96 19.74
N LEU A 117 6.01 -7.79 19.59
CA LEU A 117 7.46 -7.64 19.54
C LEU A 117 7.94 -6.74 20.66
N SER A 118 9.10 -7.05 21.23
CA SER A 118 9.83 -6.14 22.10
C SER A 118 11.33 -6.45 22.03
N GLN A 119 12.17 -5.51 22.43
CA GLN A 119 13.61 -5.71 22.47
C GLN A 119 14.18 -5.54 23.88
N MET A 120 15.16 -6.39 24.19
CA MET A 120 15.94 -6.32 25.41
C MET A 120 17.13 -5.38 25.20
N VAL A 121 16.87 -4.07 25.24
CA VAL A 121 17.91 -3.03 25.08
C VAL A 121 18.53 -2.72 26.44
N GLU A 122 19.86 -2.61 26.48
CA GLU A 122 20.60 -2.28 27.69
C GLU A 122 20.11 -0.96 28.30
N HIS A 123 19.92 -0.95 29.62
CA HIS A 123 19.42 0.20 30.39
C HIS A 123 18.03 0.75 29.99
N ALA A 124 17.24 0.02 29.20
CA ALA A 124 15.86 0.38 28.88
C ALA A 124 14.85 -0.58 29.54
N PRO A 125 13.64 -0.10 29.93
CA PRO A 125 12.55 -0.98 30.30
C PRO A 125 12.17 -1.90 29.14
N PHE A 126 11.87 -3.18 29.42
CA PHE A 126 11.41 -4.15 28.40
C PHE A 126 10.15 -3.69 27.64
N THR A 127 9.35 -2.81 28.24
CA THR A 127 8.13 -2.25 27.65
C THR A 127 8.40 -1.06 26.73
N ALA A 128 9.59 -0.44 26.78
CA ALA A 128 9.89 0.79 26.05
C ALA A 128 9.77 0.62 24.53
N ARG A 129 9.99 -0.60 24.02
CA ARG A 129 9.89 -0.93 22.59
C ARG A 129 8.81 -1.96 22.28
N GLN A 130 7.78 -2.04 23.12
CA GLN A 130 6.65 -2.93 22.85
C GLN A 130 5.92 -2.52 21.58
N TYR A 131 5.73 -3.48 20.69
CA TYR A 131 4.95 -3.37 19.48
C TYR A 131 3.85 -4.43 19.46
N LEU A 132 2.67 -4.00 19.04
CA LEU A 132 1.51 -4.85 18.85
C LEU A 132 1.18 -4.83 17.37
N GLY A 133 1.44 -5.95 16.69
CA GLY A 133 1.15 -6.11 15.28
C GLY A 133 -0.36 -6.12 14.99
N ASN A 134 -0.71 -5.83 13.75
CA ASN A 134 -2.09 -5.95 13.27
C ASN A 134 -2.50 -7.43 13.22
N PRO A 135 -3.80 -7.74 13.43
CA PRO A 135 -4.31 -9.08 13.15
C PRO A 135 -4.18 -9.37 11.65
N VAL A 136 -3.66 -10.55 11.35
CA VAL A 136 -3.53 -11.09 9.99
C VAL A 136 -4.44 -12.30 9.89
N ARG A 137 -5.47 -12.16 9.07
CA ARG A 137 -6.43 -13.20 8.72
C ARG A 137 -5.95 -13.97 7.51
N THR A 138 -6.14 -15.29 7.48
CA THR A 138 -5.74 -16.13 6.36
C THR A 138 -6.73 -17.24 6.10
N SER A 139 -6.99 -17.55 4.83
CA SER A 139 -7.79 -18.71 4.44
C SER A 139 -7.07 -20.02 4.78
N LEU A 140 -7.84 -21.05 5.11
CA LEU A 140 -7.31 -22.39 5.32
C LEU A 140 -7.05 -23.14 4.01
N PRO A 141 -6.10 -24.10 4.01
CA PRO A 141 -5.92 -24.97 2.87
C PRO A 141 -7.11 -25.93 2.74
N ALA A 142 -7.42 -26.35 1.51
CA ALA A 142 -8.53 -27.28 1.27
C ALA A 142 -8.35 -28.64 1.97
N ALA A 143 -7.10 -29.08 2.15
CA ALA A 143 -6.77 -30.35 2.79
C ALA A 143 -6.05 -30.13 4.14
N PRO A 144 -6.27 -31.03 5.12
CA PRO A 144 -5.58 -30.96 6.40
C PRO A 144 -4.10 -31.33 6.25
N PHE A 145 -3.32 -30.89 7.23
CA PHE A 145 -1.90 -31.17 7.43
C PHE A 145 -0.98 -30.56 6.36
N TYR A 146 -1.38 -29.40 5.82
CA TYR A 146 -0.55 -28.56 4.95
C TYR A 146 0.03 -27.39 5.73
N THR A 147 1.28 -27.04 5.44
CA THR A 147 1.93 -25.87 6.02
C THR A 147 1.49 -24.60 5.30
N ARG A 148 1.18 -23.55 6.07
CA ARG A 148 1.04 -22.18 5.59
C ARG A 148 2.10 -21.30 6.22
N THR A 149 2.77 -20.47 5.41
CA THR A 149 3.65 -19.42 5.91
C THR A 149 2.88 -18.10 5.91
N ILE A 150 2.70 -17.50 7.08
CA ILE A 150 1.89 -16.30 7.27
C ILE A 150 2.80 -15.14 7.70
N PRO A 151 2.93 -14.06 6.91
CA PRO A 151 3.65 -12.86 7.33
C PRO A 151 2.82 -12.06 8.33
N LEU A 152 3.28 -11.94 9.57
CA LEU A 152 2.61 -11.18 10.63
C LEU A 152 3.13 -9.74 10.75
N GLU A 153 4.38 -9.53 10.37
CA GLU A 153 4.99 -8.20 10.28
C GLU A 153 6.04 -8.23 9.17
N SER A 154 6.00 -7.28 8.23
CA SER A 154 7.01 -7.21 7.17
C SER A 154 8.13 -6.21 7.46
N TYR A 155 7.98 -5.32 8.43
CA TYR A 155 9.05 -4.42 8.86
C TYR A 155 8.81 -3.84 10.26
N TYR A 156 9.54 -4.36 11.23
CA TYR A 156 9.66 -3.77 12.57
C TYR A 156 11.09 -3.29 12.79
N GLN A 157 11.26 -1.98 13.04
CA GLN A 157 12.57 -1.41 13.31
C GLN A 157 13.16 -1.98 14.60
N VAL A 158 14.43 -2.38 14.55
CA VAL A 158 15.15 -2.97 15.67
C VAL A 158 16.43 -2.20 15.98
N GLU A 159 16.80 -2.17 17.25
CA GLU A 159 18.15 -1.85 17.68
C GLU A 159 19.08 -3.02 17.30
N PRO A 160 20.18 -2.77 16.57
CA PRO A 160 21.12 -3.83 16.22
C PRO A 160 21.65 -4.57 17.44
N ASN A 161 21.89 -5.88 17.31
CA ASN A 161 22.42 -6.78 18.34
C ASN A 161 21.56 -6.99 19.61
N ALA A 162 20.53 -6.17 19.87
CA ALA A 162 19.64 -6.36 21.00
C ALA A 162 18.71 -7.58 20.78
N PRO A 163 18.60 -8.52 21.74
CA PRO A 163 17.68 -9.65 21.62
C PRO A 163 16.23 -9.21 21.36
N LEU A 164 15.56 -9.93 20.47
CA LEU A 164 14.17 -9.69 20.08
C LEU A 164 13.27 -10.74 20.73
N CYS A 165 12.34 -10.31 21.59
CA CYS A 165 11.26 -11.16 22.06
C CYS A 165 10.15 -11.18 21.00
N VAL A 166 9.76 -12.37 20.58
CA VAL A 166 8.66 -12.59 19.62
C VAL A 166 7.59 -13.43 20.30
N ARG A 167 6.38 -12.90 20.38
CA ARG A 167 5.20 -13.59 20.90
C ARG A 167 4.14 -13.68 19.82
N ILE A 168 3.62 -14.89 19.60
CA ILE A 168 2.57 -15.19 18.63
C ILE A 168 1.28 -15.50 19.38
N GLN A 169 0.21 -14.84 18.99
CA GLN A 169 -1.13 -15.04 19.54
C GLN A 169 -2.09 -15.36 18.40
N ARG A 170 -3.00 -16.32 18.63
CA ARG A 170 -4.18 -16.52 17.81
C ARG A 170 -5.33 -15.68 18.37
N GLU A 171 -6.19 -15.15 17.51
CA GLU A 171 -7.25 -14.19 17.83
C GLU A 171 -8.65 -14.75 17.59
N PRO A 172 -9.13 -15.76 18.34
CA PRO A 172 -10.46 -16.33 18.15
C PRO A 172 -11.63 -15.39 18.54
N ALA A 173 -11.32 -14.20 19.07
CA ALA A 173 -12.30 -13.14 19.31
C ALA A 173 -12.36 -12.12 18.16
N ASP A 174 -11.45 -12.20 17.19
CA ASP A 174 -11.54 -11.39 15.97
C ASP A 174 -12.69 -11.94 15.11
N PRO A 175 -13.59 -11.08 14.59
CA PRO A 175 -14.72 -11.53 13.77
C PRO A 175 -14.32 -12.32 12.51
N ALA A 176 -13.06 -12.21 12.06
CA ALA A 176 -12.54 -12.98 10.93
C ALA A 176 -11.98 -14.35 11.32
N ASP A 177 -11.78 -14.69 12.60
CA ASP A 177 -11.35 -16.03 13.01
C ASP A 177 -12.59 -16.95 13.08
N THR A 178 -13.01 -17.46 11.92
CA THR A 178 -14.19 -18.32 11.77
C THR A 178 -13.88 -19.80 12.03
N PHE A 179 -12.61 -20.19 11.93
CA PHE A 179 -12.18 -21.58 12.08
C PHE A 179 -12.06 -22.02 13.55
N THR A 180 -13.13 -22.48 14.15
CA THR A 180 -13.16 -22.80 15.60
C THR A 180 -12.25 -23.94 16.09
N ARG A 181 -11.57 -24.69 15.18
CA ARG A 181 -10.71 -25.83 15.55
C ARG A 181 -9.29 -25.41 15.92
N PRO A 182 -8.54 -26.22 16.69
CA PRO A 182 -7.15 -25.92 17.01
C PRO A 182 -6.25 -25.83 15.77
N THR A 183 -5.24 -24.97 15.84
CA THR A 183 -4.20 -24.80 14.83
C THR A 183 -2.83 -24.94 15.47
N GLY A 184 -1.90 -25.58 14.77
CA GLY A 184 -0.54 -25.84 15.24
C GLY A 184 0.43 -24.79 14.72
N LEU A 185 1.08 -24.04 15.62
CA LEU A 185 2.24 -23.21 15.29
C LEU A 185 3.51 -24.08 15.33
N ALA A 186 4.10 -24.32 14.16
CA ALA A 186 5.30 -25.15 14.02
C ALA A 186 6.60 -24.35 14.21
N MET A 187 6.63 -23.12 13.71
CA MET A 187 7.85 -22.32 13.65
C MET A 187 7.56 -20.82 13.54
N ILE A 188 8.47 -20.00 14.06
CA ILE A 188 8.56 -18.57 13.77
C ILE A 188 9.83 -18.35 12.94
N LYS A 189 9.71 -17.58 11.86
CA LYS A 189 10.80 -17.14 11.00
C LYS A 189 10.98 -15.64 11.13
N VAL A 190 12.20 -15.21 11.45
CA VAL A 190 12.59 -13.80 11.59
C VAL A 190 13.67 -13.49 10.55
N THR A 191 13.35 -12.66 9.57
CA THR A 191 14.28 -12.27 8.50
C THR A 191 14.86 -10.89 8.82
N PRO A 192 16.18 -10.75 9.06
CA PRO A 192 16.85 -9.46 9.21
C PRO A 192 16.75 -8.62 7.94
N GLN A 193 16.50 -7.32 8.09
CA GLN A 193 16.30 -6.36 7.00
C GLN A 193 17.28 -5.19 7.11
N ALA A 194 17.81 -4.80 5.96
CA ALA A 194 18.67 -3.63 5.83
C ALA A 194 17.84 -2.33 5.84
N ALA A 195 18.54 -1.20 5.96
CA ALA A 195 17.89 0.11 5.92
C ALA A 195 17.19 0.37 4.59
N LEU A 196 16.02 0.98 4.66
CA LEU A 196 15.26 1.39 3.49
C LEU A 196 15.93 2.58 2.78
N ALA A 197 15.65 2.71 1.49
CA ALA A 197 16.04 3.88 0.73
C ALA A 197 15.44 5.16 1.35
N LYS A 198 16.19 6.26 1.28
CA LYS A 198 15.70 7.57 1.73
C LYS A 198 14.88 8.22 0.62
N PRO A 199 13.72 8.80 0.94
CA PRO A 199 12.96 9.56 -0.04
C PRO A 199 13.67 10.89 -0.33
N LEU A 200 13.35 11.48 -1.48
CA LEU A 200 13.83 12.79 -1.90
C LEU A 200 12.85 13.87 -1.43
N VAL A 201 13.36 15.07 -1.13
CA VAL A 201 12.55 16.18 -0.63
C VAL A 201 11.94 16.95 -1.80
N VAL A 202 10.63 17.16 -1.77
CA VAL A 202 9.92 18.10 -2.64
C VAL A 202 9.79 19.45 -1.95
N GLN A 203 9.39 19.46 -0.68
CA GLN A 203 9.18 20.65 0.13
C GLN A 203 9.40 20.34 1.62
N ASN A 204 10.10 21.21 2.34
CA ASN A 204 10.37 21.09 3.77
C ASN A 204 10.55 22.43 4.50
N ILE A 205 10.13 23.55 3.91
CA ILE A 205 10.04 24.82 4.65
C ILE A 205 8.99 24.72 5.75
N SER A 206 9.06 25.63 6.73
CA SER A 206 8.11 25.63 7.86
C SER A 206 6.65 25.71 7.41
N GLY A 207 5.79 25.03 8.17
CA GLY A 207 4.37 24.87 7.93
C GLY A 207 3.95 23.42 7.69
N TYR A 208 2.64 23.22 7.71
CA TYR A 208 2.02 21.90 7.54
C TYR A 208 1.87 21.57 6.06
N ASN A 209 2.97 21.16 5.43
CA ASN A 209 3.00 20.69 4.05
C ASN A 209 2.39 19.29 3.94
N SER A 210 1.25 19.14 3.29
CA SER A 210 0.44 17.92 3.32
C SER A 210 -0.36 17.70 2.04
N TRP A 211 -1.05 16.56 1.97
CA TRP A 211 -1.93 16.14 0.87
C TRP A 211 -1.29 16.27 -0.53
N PRO A 212 -0.12 15.64 -0.75
CA PRO A 212 0.54 15.74 -2.04
C PRO A 212 -0.19 14.94 -3.13
N MET A 213 -0.20 15.50 -4.33
CA MET A 213 -0.65 14.88 -5.58
C MET A 213 0.48 14.96 -6.60
N ILE A 214 0.93 13.84 -7.16
CA ILE A 214 2.03 13.79 -8.11
C ILE A 214 1.58 13.23 -9.45
N GLN A 215 1.83 13.95 -10.54
CA GLN A 215 1.45 13.53 -11.90
C GLN A 215 2.62 13.75 -12.86
N SER A 216 2.79 12.84 -13.80
CA SER A 216 3.68 13.04 -14.95
C SER A 216 2.96 13.77 -16.08
N ILE A 217 3.63 14.76 -16.67
CA ILE A 217 3.28 15.39 -17.94
C ILE A 217 4.45 15.13 -18.89
N GLY A 218 4.32 14.12 -19.75
CA GLY A 218 5.46 13.55 -20.46
C GLY A 218 6.50 13.01 -19.48
N GLU A 219 7.76 13.44 -19.60
CA GLU A 219 8.86 13.04 -18.70
C GLU A 219 9.05 13.98 -17.49
N LYS A 220 8.19 14.98 -17.34
CA LYS A 220 8.24 15.93 -16.22
C LYS A 220 7.33 15.46 -15.08
N LEU A 221 7.83 15.49 -13.85
CA LEU A 221 7.00 15.33 -12.66
C LEU A 221 6.45 16.69 -12.22
N VAL A 222 5.17 16.71 -11.86
CA VAL A 222 4.49 17.82 -11.19
C VAL A 222 4.01 17.31 -9.85
N CYS A 223 4.48 17.89 -8.75
CA CYS A 223 4.00 17.58 -7.40
C CYS A 223 3.28 18.80 -6.85
N VAL A 224 1.99 18.64 -6.61
CA VAL A 224 1.11 19.62 -5.98
C VAL A 224 0.93 19.22 -4.51
N TYR A 225 0.82 20.18 -3.61
CA TYR A 225 0.55 19.94 -2.20
C TYR A 225 -0.08 21.18 -1.57
N SER A 226 -0.62 21.02 -0.37
CA SER A 226 -1.13 22.13 0.42
C SER A 226 -0.19 22.49 1.54
N ARG A 227 -0.13 23.76 1.93
CA ARG A 227 0.58 24.22 3.13
C ARG A 227 -0.34 25.08 3.98
N GLY A 228 -0.42 24.76 5.27
CA GLY A 228 -1.14 25.55 6.29
C GLY A 228 -0.44 25.47 7.65
N SER A 229 -1.18 25.57 8.77
CA SER A 229 -0.62 25.60 10.12
C SER A 229 -0.67 24.26 10.88
N ALA A 230 -1.63 23.40 10.55
CA ALA A 230 -1.85 22.11 11.25
C ALA A 230 -2.61 21.11 10.36
N HIS A 231 -3.09 20.00 10.92
CA HIS A 231 -4.03 19.10 10.24
C HIS A 231 -5.45 19.70 10.20
N THR A 232 -5.61 20.85 9.56
CA THR A 232 -6.89 21.56 9.36
C THR A 232 -7.08 21.84 7.88
N ILE A 233 -8.32 22.01 7.41
CA ILE A 233 -8.62 22.09 5.97
C ILE A 233 -9.28 23.39 5.52
N ALA A 234 -9.82 24.18 6.46
CA ALA A 234 -10.62 25.38 6.18
C ALA A 234 -9.95 26.69 6.62
N GLU A 235 -8.68 26.64 7.03
CA GLU A 235 -7.98 27.85 7.46
C GLU A 235 -7.59 28.72 6.26
N ASP A 236 -7.76 30.03 6.38
CA ASP A 236 -7.42 31.02 5.33
C ASP A 236 -5.93 31.01 4.95
N ALA A 237 -5.06 30.63 5.89
CA ALA A 237 -3.62 30.51 5.62
C ALA A 237 -3.27 29.31 4.71
N ARG A 238 -4.24 28.43 4.41
CA ARG A 238 -3.99 27.21 3.65
C ARG A 238 -4.20 27.42 2.16
N ALA A 239 -3.10 27.30 1.43
CA ALA A 239 -3.07 27.41 -0.01
C ALA A 239 -2.50 26.14 -0.67
N VAL A 240 -2.71 26.03 -1.98
CA VAL A 240 -2.18 24.94 -2.82
C VAL A 240 -1.02 25.44 -3.66
N TYR A 241 0.05 24.66 -3.67
CA TYR A 241 1.30 24.96 -4.35
C TYR A 241 1.74 23.81 -5.23
N ALA A 242 2.51 24.10 -6.26
CA ALA A 242 3.11 23.11 -7.15
C ALA A 242 4.61 23.32 -7.29
N ARG A 243 5.32 22.21 -7.50
CA ARG A 243 6.71 22.19 -7.95
C ARG A 243 6.87 21.20 -9.09
N THR A 244 7.83 21.45 -9.98
CA THR A 244 8.13 20.56 -11.11
C THR A 244 9.55 20.04 -11.05
N SER A 245 9.75 18.82 -11.56
CA SER A 245 11.06 18.18 -11.70
C SER A 245 11.21 17.59 -13.10
N THR A 246 12.42 17.73 -13.64
CA THR A 246 12.82 17.19 -14.97
C THR A 246 13.96 16.18 -14.87
N ASP A 247 14.37 15.84 -13.65
CA ASP A 247 15.47 14.94 -13.34
C ASP A 247 15.03 13.83 -12.37
N HIS A 248 13.77 13.40 -12.52
CA HIS A 248 13.17 12.29 -11.78
C HIS A 248 13.10 12.53 -10.26
N GLY A 249 12.77 13.75 -9.86
CA GLY A 249 12.53 14.14 -8.46
C GLY A 249 13.80 14.46 -7.66
N LYS A 250 14.97 14.48 -8.30
CA LYS A 250 16.26 14.82 -7.66
C LYS A 250 16.34 16.30 -7.32
N THR A 251 15.87 17.16 -8.22
CA THR A 251 15.74 18.60 -8.00
C THR A 251 14.36 19.08 -8.40
N TRP A 252 13.92 20.15 -7.74
CA TRP A 252 12.61 20.75 -7.93
C TRP A 252 12.75 22.24 -8.22
N LYS A 253 11.97 22.74 -9.18
CA LYS A 253 11.88 24.18 -9.49
C LYS A 253 11.27 24.95 -8.32
N GLU A 254 11.31 26.27 -8.41
CA GLU A 254 10.66 27.15 -7.45
C GLU A 254 9.17 26.84 -7.32
N GLU A 255 8.64 27.10 -6.12
CA GLU A 255 7.24 26.88 -5.80
C GLU A 255 6.36 27.85 -6.59
N THR A 256 5.27 27.36 -7.16
CA THR A 256 4.24 28.19 -7.80
C THR A 256 2.92 28.02 -7.06
N VAL A 257 2.17 29.10 -6.89
CA VAL A 257 0.84 29.08 -6.30
C VAL A 257 -0.16 28.55 -7.32
N VAL A 258 -0.95 27.54 -6.94
CA VAL A 258 -2.03 26.98 -7.76
C VAL A 258 -3.36 27.62 -7.37
N ALA A 259 -3.63 27.67 -6.07
CA ALA A 259 -4.85 28.26 -5.51
C ALA A 259 -4.49 28.92 -4.17
N ASN A 260 -5.02 30.13 -3.94
CA ASN A 260 -4.96 30.84 -2.66
C ASN A 260 -6.13 31.84 -2.55
N THR A 261 -7.36 31.35 -2.52
CA THR A 261 -8.56 32.21 -2.45
C THR A 261 -8.74 32.81 -1.04
N PRO A 262 -8.79 34.15 -0.87
CA PRO A 262 -9.02 34.76 0.44
C PRO A 262 -10.36 34.33 1.07
N GLY A 263 -10.32 34.01 2.36
CA GLY A 263 -11.43 33.51 3.15
C GLY A 263 -11.63 31.99 3.09
N PHE A 264 -10.76 31.26 2.38
CA PHE A 264 -10.89 29.82 2.17
C PHE A 264 -9.59 29.08 2.46
N GLY A 265 -9.69 27.89 3.05
CA GLY A 265 -8.61 26.91 3.03
C GLY A 265 -8.72 26.00 1.82
N GLU A 266 -7.59 25.73 1.16
CA GLU A 266 -7.56 24.98 -0.10
C GLU A 266 -6.69 23.73 -0.03
N VAL A 267 -7.27 22.58 -0.40
CA VAL A 267 -6.61 21.27 -0.33
C VAL A 267 -6.60 20.56 -1.67
N ALA A 268 -5.43 20.17 -2.17
CA ALA A 268 -5.31 19.26 -3.30
C ALA A 268 -5.81 17.87 -2.92
N VAL A 269 -6.75 17.30 -3.70
CA VAL A 269 -7.47 16.08 -3.31
C VAL A 269 -7.59 14.99 -4.37
N GLY A 270 -7.35 15.32 -5.63
CA GLY A 270 -7.35 14.35 -6.72
C GLY A 270 -6.61 14.87 -7.94
N LYS A 271 -6.00 13.97 -8.69
CA LYS A 271 -5.26 14.28 -9.92
C LYS A 271 -5.61 13.34 -11.06
N GLY A 272 -5.33 13.73 -12.28
CA GLY A 272 -5.35 12.82 -13.43
C GLY A 272 -4.94 13.53 -14.71
N LEU A 273 -5.21 12.90 -15.84
CA LEU A 273 -4.93 13.47 -17.16
C LEU A 273 -6.21 13.64 -17.95
N ASP A 274 -6.28 14.71 -18.73
CA ASP A 274 -7.28 14.85 -19.79
C ASP A 274 -6.85 14.08 -21.06
N THR A 275 -7.71 14.09 -22.09
CA THR A 275 -7.42 13.37 -23.35
C THR A 275 -6.23 13.91 -24.14
N THR A 276 -5.71 15.09 -23.79
CA THR A 276 -4.51 15.69 -24.41
C THR A 276 -3.23 15.41 -23.62
N GLY A 277 -3.33 14.72 -22.48
CA GLY A 277 -2.22 14.49 -21.56
C GLY A 277 -1.89 15.69 -20.68
N ALA A 278 -2.77 16.68 -20.60
CA ALA A 278 -2.64 17.77 -19.63
C ALA A 278 -3.11 17.29 -18.26
N MET A 279 -2.44 17.75 -17.21
CA MET A 279 -2.81 17.41 -15.84
C MET A 279 -4.11 18.13 -15.45
N LEU A 280 -5.01 17.37 -14.85
CA LEU A 280 -6.17 17.83 -14.11
C LEU A 280 -5.91 17.70 -12.60
N LEU A 281 -6.41 18.64 -11.83
CA LEU A 281 -6.25 18.70 -10.38
C LEU A 281 -7.54 19.16 -9.71
N TRP A 282 -8.12 18.31 -8.87
CA TRP A 282 -9.18 18.69 -7.95
C TRP A 282 -8.59 19.37 -6.71
N VAL A 283 -9.12 20.54 -6.40
CA VAL A 283 -8.86 21.30 -5.17
C VAL A 283 -10.19 21.50 -4.45
N ARG A 284 -10.29 21.02 -3.20
CA ARG A 284 -11.42 21.42 -2.35
C ARG A 284 -11.09 22.78 -1.74
N ARG A 285 -12.05 23.71 -1.82
CA ARG A 285 -11.92 25.09 -1.34
C ARG A 285 -12.99 25.34 -0.28
N ILE A 286 -12.59 25.55 0.96
CA ILE A 286 -13.46 25.46 2.14
C ILE A 286 -13.41 26.76 2.94
N GLY A 287 -14.56 27.42 3.05
CA GLY A 287 -14.77 28.63 3.84
C GLY A 287 -16.16 28.57 4.48
N SER A 288 -16.95 29.65 4.38
CA SER A 288 -18.38 29.60 4.71
C SER A 288 -19.18 28.67 3.78
N GLU A 289 -18.61 28.41 2.60
CA GLU A 289 -19.12 27.47 1.61
C GLU A 289 -18.05 26.41 1.31
N TRP A 290 -18.48 25.26 0.80
CA TRP A 290 -17.59 24.17 0.40
C TRP A 290 -17.68 23.95 -1.10
N HIS A 291 -16.60 24.29 -1.80
CA HIS A 291 -16.48 24.20 -3.25
C HIS A 291 -15.47 23.14 -3.65
N HIS A 292 -15.60 22.63 -4.88
CA HIS A 292 -14.62 21.76 -5.51
C HIS A 292 -14.22 22.38 -6.85
N ASP A 293 -12.98 22.79 -6.97
CA ASP A 293 -12.44 23.47 -8.15
C ASP A 293 -11.58 22.48 -8.95
N LEU A 294 -11.80 22.41 -10.26
CA LEU A 294 -10.94 21.65 -11.17
C LEU A 294 -9.96 22.59 -11.86
N TYR A 295 -8.67 22.40 -11.64
CA TYR A 295 -7.60 23.10 -12.34
C TYR A 295 -7.01 22.23 -13.43
N ARG A 296 -6.44 22.87 -14.45
CA ARG A 296 -5.73 22.24 -15.57
C ARG A 296 -4.37 22.88 -15.82
N THR A 297 -3.37 22.08 -16.17
CA THR A 297 -2.04 22.57 -16.56
C THR A 297 -1.40 21.67 -17.64
N THR A 298 -0.63 22.27 -18.54
CA THR A 298 0.19 21.57 -19.55
C THR A 298 1.68 21.63 -19.25
N ASP A 299 2.11 22.46 -18.30
CA ASP A 299 3.52 22.70 -17.99
C ASP A 299 3.89 22.41 -16.52
N GLY A 300 2.88 22.26 -15.64
CA GLY A 300 3.03 22.09 -14.20
C GLY A 300 3.33 23.40 -13.45
N ILE A 301 3.26 24.55 -14.13
CA ILE A 301 3.58 25.88 -13.60
C ILE A 301 2.33 26.76 -13.68
N THR A 302 1.70 26.82 -14.86
CA THR A 302 0.51 27.62 -15.09
C THR A 302 -0.72 26.76 -14.93
N PHE A 303 -1.56 27.07 -13.94
CA PHE A 303 -2.81 26.37 -13.68
C PHE A 303 -4.00 27.26 -14.04
N THR A 304 -4.95 26.72 -14.79
CA THR A 304 -6.18 27.41 -15.18
C THR A 304 -7.36 26.72 -14.51
N LEU A 305 -8.22 27.49 -13.83
CA LEU A 305 -9.50 26.99 -13.33
C LEU A 305 -10.39 26.61 -14.54
N VAL A 306 -10.79 25.35 -14.61
CA VAL A 306 -11.66 24.80 -15.64
C VAL A 306 -13.12 24.94 -15.24
N THR A 307 -13.45 24.51 -14.03
CA THR A 307 -14.84 24.49 -13.54
C THR A 307 -14.92 24.40 -12.02
N THR A 308 -16.02 24.89 -11.48
CA THR A 308 -16.47 24.68 -10.09
C THR A 308 -17.88 24.11 -10.18
N PRO A 309 -18.06 22.78 -10.33
CA PRO A 309 -19.36 22.22 -10.62
C PRO A 309 -20.28 22.35 -9.42
N ASN A 310 -21.55 22.67 -9.68
CA ASN A 310 -22.59 22.57 -8.68
C ASN A 310 -23.04 21.10 -8.58
N LEU A 311 -22.74 20.46 -7.45
CA LEU A 311 -23.01 19.04 -7.22
C LEU A 311 -24.23 18.86 -6.31
N ALA A 312 -25.10 17.91 -6.66
CA ALA A 312 -26.32 17.65 -5.90
C ALA A 312 -26.05 17.14 -4.48
N VAL A 313 -25.01 16.30 -4.33
CA VAL A 313 -24.46 15.89 -3.04
C VAL A 313 -23.11 16.57 -2.89
N SER A 314 -22.91 17.37 -1.85
CA SER A 314 -21.62 18.02 -1.58
C SER A 314 -20.59 16.99 -1.10
N PRO A 315 -19.54 16.69 -1.89
CA PRO A 315 -18.52 15.74 -1.46
C PRO A 315 -17.65 16.32 -0.34
N VAL A 316 -17.18 15.46 0.55
CA VAL A 316 -16.00 15.77 1.39
C VAL A 316 -14.77 15.88 0.48
N GLN A 317 -14.71 15.00 -0.53
CA GLN A 317 -13.62 14.96 -1.48
C GLN A 317 -14.02 14.25 -2.78
N ILE A 318 -13.49 14.77 -3.89
CA ILE A 318 -13.43 14.12 -5.20
C ILE A 318 -11.99 13.61 -5.40
N THR A 319 -11.86 12.37 -5.84
CA THR A 319 -10.57 11.66 -5.93
C THR A 319 -9.98 11.71 -7.34
N ASP A 320 -8.91 10.95 -7.57
CA ASP A 320 -8.18 10.92 -8.84
C ASP A 320 -9.10 10.69 -10.06
N VAL A 321 -8.74 11.35 -11.16
CA VAL A 321 -9.40 11.24 -12.46
C VAL A 321 -8.73 10.13 -13.27
N PHE A 322 -9.52 9.20 -13.79
CA PHE A 322 -9.07 8.13 -14.67
C PHE A 322 -9.98 8.04 -15.91
N ALA A 323 -9.42 7.54 -17.02
CA ALA A 323 -10.19 7.37 -18.25
C ALA A 323 -10.90 6.01 -18.26
N VAL A 324 -12.17 6.02 -18.67
CA VAL A 324 -12.96 4.81 -18.96
C VAL A 324 -13.42 4.88 -20.41
N PRO A 325 -12.97 3.96 -21.29
CA PRO A 325 -13.39 3.92 -22.67
C PRO A 325 -14.92 3.98 -22.82
N THR A 326 -15.41 4.72 -23.82
CA THR A 326 -16.84 4.98 -24.10
C THR A 326 -17.61 5.80 -23.06
N VAL A 327 -17.04 6.07 -21.89
CA VAL A 327 -17.64 6.92 -20.84
C VAL A 327 -16.97 8.30 -20.79
N GLY A 328 -15.65 8.36 -20.93
CA GLY A 328 -14.85 9.57 -20.81
C GLY A 328 -14.01 9.57 -19.53
N LEU A 329 -13.83 10.74 -18.93
CA LEU A 329 -13.16 10.89 -17.65
C LEU A 329 -14.10 10.47 -16.52
N MET A 330 -13.57 9.79 -15.51
CA MET A 330 -14.28 9.39 -14.31
C MET A 330 -13.47 9.77 -13.08
N ALA A 331 -14.15 10.20 -12.02
CA ALA A 331 -13.59 10.33 -10.67
C ALA A 331 -14.57 9.73 -9.67
N LEU A 332 -14.06 9.20 -8.56
CA LEU A 332 -14.90 8.76 -7.45
C LEU A 332 -15.01 9.87 -6.39
N TRP A 333 -16.10 9.88 -5.64
CA TRP A 333 -16.33 10.86 -4.58
C TRP A 333 -16.99 10.21 -3.37
N PHE A 334 -16.82 10.83 -2.20
CA PHE A 334 -17.52 10.44 -0.98
C PHE A 334 -18.00 11.68 -0.22
N ALA A 335 -19.15 11.54 0.46
CA ALA A 335 -19.79 12.60 1.24
C ALA A 335 -20.26 12.06 2.58
N GLY A 336 -20.31 12.93 3.59
CA GLY A 336 -20.64 12.57 4.96
C GLY A 336 -19.86 13.41 5.96
N SER A 337 -19.72 12.88 7.17
CA SER A 337 -19.07 13.53 8.31
C SER A 337 -18.22 12.49 9.03
N TYR A 338 -17.02 12.88 9.47
CA TYR A 338 -16.16 11.98 10.24
C TYR A 338 -16.65 11.76 11.68
N GLY A 339 -17.71 12.46 12.10
CA GLY A 339 -18.40 12.20 13.37
C GLY A 339 -19.21 10.89 13.34
N ASP A 340 -19.74 10.49 14.49
CA ASP A 340 -20.58 9.29 14.61
C ASP A 340 -22.08 9.68 14.55
N ASP A 341 -22.47 10.42 13.51
CA ASP A 341 -23.78 11.10 13.39
C ASP A 341 -24.87 10.27 12.65
N GLY A 342 -24.67 8.95 12.54
CA GLY A 342 -25.63 8.00 11.98
C GLY A 342 -25.45 7.75 10.48
N PRO A 343 -26.40 7.04 9.82
CA PRO A 343 -26.27 6.70 8.41
C PRO A 343 -26.51 7.92 7.51
N SER A 344 -25.55 8.83 7.45
CA SER A 344 -25.58 10.07 6.66
C SER A 344 -24.61 10.03 5.47
N HIS A 345 -23.83 8.95 5.35
CA HIS A 345 -22.72 8.90 4.42
C HIS A 345 -23.12 8.31 3.08
N SER A 346 -22.41 8.73 2.03
CA SER A 346 -22.62 8.28 0.66
C SER A 346 -21.32 8.31 -0.13
N TRP A 347 -21.32 7.61 -1.26
CA TRP A 347 -20.26 7.70 -2.25
C TRP A 347 -20.82 7.48 -3.64
N GLY A 348 -20.03 7.84 -4.65
CA GLY A 348 -20.39 7.57 -6.02
C GLY A 348 -19.31 8.00 -7.00
N ARG A 349 -19.75 8.32 -8.21
CA ARG A 349 -18.88 8.73 -9.31
C ARG A 349 -19.29 10.08 -9.91
N LEU A 350 -18.31 10.73 -10.53
CA LEU A 350 -18.45 11.84 -11.45
C LEU A 350 -17.94 11.40 -12.81
N THR A 351 -18.63 11.77 -13.89
CA THR A 351 -18.18 11.51 -15.26
C THR A 351 -18.19 12.77 -16.12
N SER A 352 -17.19 12.92 -16.98
CA SER A 352 -17.06 14.02 -17.93
C SER A 352 -16.69 13.49 -19.32
N SER A 353 -17.32 14.05 -20.35
CA SER A 353 -17.05 13.73 -21.77
C SER A 353 -16.34 14.86 -22.52
N ASP A 354 -16.05 15.96 -21.84
CA ASP A 354 -15.57 17.23 -22.41
C ASP A 354 -14.29 17.74 -21.72
N ASN A 355 -13.38 16.81 -21.37
CA ASN A 355 -12.12 17.10 -20.70
C ASN A 355 -12.27 17.86 -19.37
N GLY A 356 -13.33 17.56 -18.62
CA GLY A 356 -13.56 18.08 -17.29
C GLY A 356 -14.28 19.43 -17.24
N ALA A 357 -14.75 19.96 -18.37
CA ALA A 357 -15.52 21.21 -18.37
C ALA A 357 -16.89 21.05 -17.67
N THR A 358 -17.57 19.93 -17.90
CA THR A 358 -18.80 19.55 -17.21
C THR A 358 -18.69 18.16 -16.57
N TRP A 359 -19.40 17.97 -15.45
CA TRP A 359 -19.39 16.72 -14.70
C TRP A 359 -20.81 16.30 -14.33
N HIS A 360 -21.11 15.02 -14.52
CA HIS A 360 -22.36 14.40 -14.09
C HIS A 360 -22.13 13.57 -12.83
N GLN A 361 -22.84 13.90 -11.75
CA GLN A 361 -22.77 13.18 -10.47
C GLN A 361 -23.76 12.02 -10.45
N THR A 362 -23.30 10.85 -10.01
CA THR A 362 -24.14 9.69 -9.73
C THR A 362 -23.79 9.13 -8.36
N THR A 363 -24.75 9.12 -7.44
CA THR A 363 -24.65 8.41 -6.16
C THR A 363 -24.81 6.91 -6.39
N ILE A 364 -23.90 6.11 -5.82
CA ILE A 364 -23.92 4.65 -5.92
C ILE A 364 -24.52 4.02 -4.66
N GLU A 365 -24.05 4.42 -3.49
CA GLU A 365 -24.64 4.05 -2.20
C GLU A 365 -24.86 5.31 -1.34
N SER A 366 -25.91 5.29 -0.52
CA SER A 366 -26.23 6.34 0.47
C SER A 366 -26.83 5.72 1.72
N GLY A 367 -26.92 6.51 2.80
CA GLY A 367 -27.42 6.01 4.08
C GLY A 367 -26.44 5.02 4.73
N LEU A 368 -25.15 5.16 4.46
CA LEU A 368 -24.10 4.31 5.02
C LEU A 368 -23.73 4.77 6.42
N THR A 369 -23.52 3.81 7.32
CA THR A 369 -22.83 4.08 8.58
C THR A 369 -21.34 4.36 8.33
N LYS A 370 -20.65 4.97 9.29
CA LYS A 370 -19.20 5.19 9.23
C LYS A 370 -18.40 3.90 9.02
N ALA A 371 -18.89 2.79 9.57
CA ALA A 371 -18.32 1.47 9.42
C ALA A 371 -18.40 0.93 7.98
N GLU A 372 -19.35 1.42 7.19
CA GLU A 372 -19.61 1.01 5.81
C GLU A 372 -19.13 2.04 4.79
N TRP A 373 -18.65 3.21 5.23
CA TRP A 373 -18.33 4.34 4.37
C TRP A 373 -16.96 4.18 3.70
N PRO A 374 -16.90 3.98 2.37
CA PRO A 374 -15.62 3.97 1.66
C PRO A 374 -15.15 5.41 1.44
N THR A 375 -14.08 5.79 2.12
CA THR A 375 -13.47 7.12 1.95
C THR A 375 -12.26 7.05 1.03
N GLU A 376 -11.95 8.18 0.40
CA GLU A 376 -10.75 8.40 -0.42
C GLU A 376 -10.41 7.24 -1.40
N PRO A 377 -11.37 6.72 -2.20
CA PRO A 377 -11.09 5.62 -3.11
C PRO A 377 -10.08 6.00 -4.20
N SER A 378 -9.21 5.06 -4.57
CA SER A 378 -8.34 5.15 -5.75
C SER A 378 -8.69 4.03 -6.72
N ALA A 379 -8.80 4.35 -8.01
CA ALA A 379 -9.36 3.46 -9.02
C ALA A 379 -8.49 3.33 -10.27
N VAL A 380 -8.57 2.17 -10.93
CA VAL A 380 -7.97 1.89 -12.24
C VAL A 380 -8.99 1.21 -13.15
N TYR A 381 -8.92 1.53 -14.45
CA TYR A 381 -9.64 0.78 -15.47
C TYR A 381 -8.77 -0.40 -15.93
N LEU A 382 -9.31 -1.61 -15.84
CA LEU A 382 -8.58 -2.86 -16.12
C LEU A 382 -8.77 -3.36 -17.56
N GLY A 383 -9.66 -2.75 -18.35
CA GLY A 383 -10.09 -3.29 -19.65
C GLY A 383 -11.48 -3.93 -19.58
N ASP A 384 -12.12 -4.12 -20.73
CA ASP A 384 -13.40 -4.85 -20.87
C ASP A 384 -14.52 -4.43 -19.91
N GLY A 385 -14.62 -3.12 -19.62
CA GLY A 385 -15.62 -2.58 -18.70
C GLY A 385 -15.29 -2.80 -17.21
N LYS A 386 -14.19 -3.48 -16.88
CA LYS A 386 -13.74 -3.72 -15.51
C LYS A 386 -13.08 -2.47 -14.93
N ILE A 387 -13.54 -2.05 -13.76
CA ILE A 387 -12.92 -1.02 -12.91
C ILE A 387 -12.68 -1.65 -11.54
N LEU A 388 -11.48 -1.48 -11.00
CA LEU A 388 -11.15 -1.86 -9.63
C LEU A 388 -10.71 -0.62 -8.87
N ALA A 389 -11.26 -0.45 -7.68
CA ALA A 389 -10.87 0.57 -6.74
C ALA A 389 -10.60 -0.02 -5.35
N ILE A 390 -9.69 0.62 -4.63
CA ILE A 390 -9.45 0.37 -3.21
C ILE A 390 -9.79 1.64 -2.45
N ALA A 391 -10.54 1.51 -1.36
CA ALA A 391 -10.98 2.62 -0.54
C ALA A 391 -10.55 2.44 0.92
N ARG A 392 -10.28 3.58 1.55
CA ARG A 392 -10.01 3.65 2.98
C ARG A 392 -11.27 3.31 3.77
N THR A 393 -11.06 2.80 4.98
CA THR A 393 -12.10 2.65 6.00
C THR A 393 -11.88 3.64 7.13
N GLU A 394 -12.97 4.08 7.75
CA GLU A 394 -12.95 4.91 8.96
C GLU A 394 -13.05 4.07 10.25
N GLN A 395 -13.03 2.74 10.14
CA GLN A 395 -12.91 1.87 11.30
C GLN A 395 -11.49 1.88 11.86
N GLY A 396 -11.38 2.10 13.18
CA GLY A 396 -10.12 2.00 13.93
C GLY A 396 -9.99 0.69 14.71
N GLY A 397 -8.98 0.63 15.56
CA GLY A 397 -8.83 -0.44 16.56
C GLY A 397 -7.86 -1.57 16.18
N VAL A 398 -8.01 -2.69 16.88
CA VAL A 398 -7.08 -3.84 16.86
C VAL A 398 -7.65 -5.08 16.16
N SER A 399 -8.83 -4.97 15.57
CA SER A 399 -9.55 -6.03 14.85
C SER A 399 -9.30 -5.95 13.34
N SER A 400 -9.52 -7.06 12.62
CA SER A 400 -9.47 -7.14 11.15
C SER A 400 -10.56 -6.35 10.43
N THR A 401 -11.60 -5.89 11.14
CA THR A 401 -12.71 -5.10 10.56
C THR A 401 -12.26 -3.74 9.99
N LYS A 402 -11.07 -3.26 10.37
CA LYS A 402 -10.42 -2.07 9.83
C LYS A 402 -9.77 -2.25 8.45
N SER A 403 -10.09 -3.34 7.75
CA SER A 403 -9.53 -3.57 6.42
C SER A 403 -10.05 -2.57 5.39
N GLN A 404 -9.28 -2.33 4.34
CA GLN A 404 -9.72 -1.51 3.21
C GLN A 404 -10.89 -2.17 2.46
N PHE A 405 -11.71 -1.35 1.81
CA PHE A 405 -12.71 -1.85 0.88
C PHE A 405 -12.10 -2.05 -0.52
N GLN A 406 -12.51 -3.12 -1.19
CA GLN A 406 -12.41 -3.27 -2.64
C GLN A 406 -13.76 -2.94 -3.25
N ILE A 407 -13.75 -2.11 -4.29
CA ILE A 407 -14.93 -1.67 -5.03
C ILE A 407 -14.70 -2.03 -6.50
N VAL A 408 -15.62 -2.78 -7.10
CA VAL A 408 -15.49 -3.24 -8.48
C VAL A 408 -16.71 -2.92 -9.31
N SER A 409 -16.50 -2.68 -10.60
CA SER A 409 -17.52 -2.64 -11.63
C SER A 409 -17.06 -3.48 -12.81
N SER A 410 -17.99 -4.17 -13.47
CA SER A 410 -17.73 -4.99 -14.66
C SER A 410 -18.50 -4.51 -15.90
N ASP A 411 -19.06 -3.31 -15.85
CA ASP A 411 -19.96 -2.77 -16.87
C ASP A 411 -19.74 -1.28 -17.15
N PHE A 412 -18.47 -0.85 -17.13
CA PHE A 412 -18.04 0.53 -17.37
C PHE A 412 -18.53 1.51 -16.29
N GLY A 413 -18.67 1.03 -15.05
CA GLY A 413 -19.08 1.84 -13.91
C GLY A 413 -20.58 2.09 -13.83
N LYS A 414 -21.43 1.27 -14.46
CA LYS A 414 -22.89 1.38 -14.34
C LYS A 414 -23.39 0.75 -13.04
N THR A 415 -22.87 -0.42 -12.70
CA THR A 415 -23.13 -1.12 -11.44
C THR A 415 -21.82 -1.38 -10.69
N TRP A 416 -21.93 -1.49 -9.37
CA TRP A 416 -20.78 -1.58 -8.48
C TRP A 416 -21.03 -2.57 -7.35
N THR A 417 -19.97 -3.23 -6.91
CA THR A 417 -19.95 -4.08 -5.71
C THR A 417 -18.83 -3.63 -4.79
N ARG A 418 -19.12 -3.49 -3.50
CA ARG A 418 -18.15 -3.16 -2.46
C ARG A 418 -18.01 -4.33 -1.49
N THR A 419 -16.77 -4.71 -1.17
CA THR A 419 -16.46 -5.82 -0.27
C THR A 419 -15.23 -5.51 0.57
N GLN A 420 -15.14 -6.06 1.77
CA GLN A 420 -13.96 -5.92 2.62
C GLN A 420 -12.78 -6.77 2.10
N THR A 421 -11.57 -6.24 2.21
CA THR A 421 -10.33 -6.95 1.82
C THR A 421 -9.65 -7.61 3.02
N ASN A 422 -8.54 -8.30 2.77
CA ASN A 422 -7.58 -8.73 3.78
C ASN A 422 -6.47 -7.68 4.07
N ILE A 423 -6.60 -6.44 3.57
CA ILE A 423 -5.61 -5.36 3.78
C ILE A 423 -5.93 -4.62 5.08
N SER A 424 -5.45 -5.17 6.21
CA SER A 424 -5.67 -4.64 7.57
C SER A 424 -4.48 -3.84 8.14
N ASP A 425 -3.33 -3.83 7.45
CA ASP A 425 -2.10 -3.13 7.83
C ASP A 425 -2.13 -1.64 7.43
N VAL A 426 -3.30 -1.02 7.55
CA VAL A 426 -3.57 0.38 7.23
C VAL A 426 -4.29 1.06 8.40
N PHE A 427 -4.07 2.37 8.54
CA PHE A 427 -4.84 3.19 9.46
C PHE A 427 -4.95 4.59 8.86
N LEU A 428 -6.19 5.07 8.64
CA LEU A 428 -6.50 6.40 8.12
C LEU A 428 -5.65 6.86 6.92
N SER A 429 -5.30 5.95 6.01
CA SER A 429 -4.48 6.28 4.84
C SER A 429 -5.25 6.09 3.55
N THR A 430 -5.17 7.11 2.70
CA THR A 430 -5.56 7.05 1.30
C THR A 430 -4.70 6.02 0.55
N PRO A 431 -5.30 5.10 -0.23
CA PRO A 431 -4.59 4.26 -1.18
C PRO A 431 -4.26 5.03 -2.47
N SER A 432 -3.30 4.51 -3.24
CA SER A 432 -3.04 4.95 -4.62
C SER A 432 -2.76 3.73 -5.49
N LEU A 433 -3.49 3.60 -6.60
CA LEU A 433 -3.36 2.49 -7.53
C LEU A 433 -2.62 2.88 -8.81
N ILE A 434 -1.78 1.97 -9.31
CA ILE A 434 -1.17 2.05 -10.65
C ILE A 434 -1.33 0.68 -11.32
N LEU A 435 -2.03 0.64 -12.46
CA LEU A 435 -1.99 -0.50 -13.37
C LEU A 435 -0.84 -0.29 -14.34
N ASP A 436 0.14 -1.18 -14.30
CA ASP A 436 1.27 -1.13 -15.23
C ASP A 436 0.85 -1.75 -16.58
N ALA A 437 0.92 -0.97 -17.65
CA ALA A 437 0.43 -1.38 -18.97
C ALA A 437 1.33 -2.43 -19.64
N GLU A 438 2.61 -2.51 -19.26
CA GLU A 438 3.57 -3.43 -19.86
C GLU A 438 3.47 -4.84 -19.25
N THR A 439 3.37 -4.91 -17.92
CA THR A 439 3.31 -6.17 -17.17
C THR A 439 1.89 -6.64 -16.88
N GLY A 440 0.89 -5.76 -16.96
CA GLY A 440 -0.49 -6.02 -16.54
C GLY A 440 -0.66 -6.09 -15.02
N LEU A 441 0.39 -5.85 -14.23
CA LEU A 441 0.34 -5.94 -12.77
C LEU A 441 -0.22 -4.66 -12.15
N LEU A 442 -1.00 -4.85 -11.09
CA LEU A 442 -1.58 -3.78 -10.29
C LEU A 442 -0.73 -3.54 -9.04
N SER A 443 -0.30 -2.30 -8.85
CA SER A 443 0.31 -1.84 -7.60
C SER A 443 -0.71 -1.08 -6.73
N ASN A 444 -0.84 -1.46 -5.46
CA ASN A 444 -1.54 -0.69 -4.43
C ASN A 444 -0.55 -0.10 -3.42
N TYR A 445 -0.48 1.22 -3.35
CA TYR A 445 0.35 1.99 -2.42
C TYR A 445 -0.49 2.55 -1.28
N TYR A 446 0.01 2.45 -0.05
CA TYR A 446 -0.63 3.05 1.12
C TYR A 446 0.38 3.26 2.25
N TYR A 447 0.08 4.19 3.15
CA TYR A 447 0.93 4.49 4.29
C TYR A 447 0.40 3.84 5.55
N GLN A 448 1.22 3.06 6.25
CA GLN A 448 0.91 2.57 7.58
C GLN A 448 1.27 3.65 8.61
N ARG A 449 0.27 4.46 8.97
CA ARG A 449 0.37 5.53 9.97
C ARG A 449 0.64 5.00 11.38
N GLY A 450 1.26 5.83 12.22
CA GLY A 450 1.54 5.49 13.63
C GLY A 450 2.81 4.66 13.81
N ARG A 451 2.76 3.66 14.70
CA ARG A 451 3.89 2.75 14.99
C ARG A 451 4.21 1.89 13.76
N GLY A 452 5.02 2.44 12.87
CA GLY A 452 5.35 1.90 11.57
C GLY A 452 5.98 3.02 10.76
N GLY A 453 5.18 4.03 10.40
CA GLY A 453 5.66 5.16 9.60
C GLY A 453 6.22 4.66 8.28
N ILE A 454 5.48 3.78 7.59
CA ILE A 454 5.99 3.03 6.44
C ILE A 454 5.07 3.23 5.26
N LEU A 455 5.64 3.61 4.12
CA LEU A 455 4.99 3.47 2.83
C LEU A 455 5.12 2.02 2.35
N ARG A 456 4.00 1.43 1.94
CA ARG A 456 3.88 0.03 1.53
C ARG A 456 3.44 -0.08 0.07
N ARG A 457 3.77 -1.20 -0.56
CA ARG A 457 3.29 -1.61 -1.88
C ARG A 457 2.78 -3.05 -1.82
N ARG A 458 1.61 -3.32 -2.41
CA ARG A 458 1.19 -4.67 -2.80
C ARG A 458 1.17 -4.74 -4.31
N VAL A 459 1.72 -5.80 -4.89
CA VAL A 459 1.74 -6.05 -6.34
C VAL A 459 0.95 -7.31 -6.61
N VAL A 460 0.00 -7.25 -7.54
CA VAL A 460 -0.88 -8.38 -7.82
C VAL A 460 -1.28 -8.44 -9.29
N ASP A 461 -1.57 -9.65 -9.79
CA ASP A 461 -2.37 -9.81 -11.00
C ASP A 461 -3.81 -9.39 -10.67
N PRO A 462 -4.36 -8.33 -11.31
CA PRO A 462 -5.69 -7.85 -11.00
C PRO A 462 -6.79 -8.91 -11.14
N ASP A 463 -6.66 -9.87 -12.07
CA ASP A 463 -7.69 -10.93 -12.24
C ASP A 463 -7.73 -11.89 -11.04
N SER A 464 -6.61 -12.08 -10.34
CA SER A 464 -6.56 -12.94 -9.14
C SER A 464 -7.35 -12.38 -7.96
N VAL A 465 -7.53 -11.05 -7.87
CA VAL A 465 -8.20 -10.36 -6.77
C VAL A 465 -9.55 -9.76 -7.15
N PHE A 466 -9.85 -9.55 -8.44
CA PHE A 466 -11.06 -8.85 -8.88
C PHE A 466 -12.35 -9.43 -8.28
N ALA A 467 -12.49 -10.76 -8.32
CA ALA A 467 -13.60 -11.49 -7.69
C ALA A 467 -13.24 -12.07 -6.31
N ASN A 468 -12.00 -11.90 -5.84
CA ASN A 468 -11.49 -12.52 -4.62
C ASN A 468 -10.81 -11.47 -3.72
N PRO A 469 -11.59 -10.58 -3.06
CA PRO A 469 -11.04 -9.44 -2.31
C PRO A 469 -10.19 -9.83 -1.09
N LEU A 470 -10.20 -11.10 -0.67
CA LEU A 470 -9.35 -11.63 0.39
C LEU A 470 -8.01 -12.18 -0.09
N ARG A 471 -7.73 -12.15 -1.40
CA ARG A 471 -6.50 -12.70 -2.01
C ARG A 471 -5.41 -11.66 -2.26
N TRP A 472 -5.47 -10.47 -1.63
CA TRP A 472 -4.36 -9.53 -1.78
C TRP A 472 -3.07 -10.11 -1.18
N PRO A 473 -1.95 -10.08 -1.92
CA PRO A 473 -0.69 -10.64 -1.46
C PRO A 473 -0.06 -9.74 -0.40
N ALA A 474 0.87 -10.28 0.38
CA ALA A 474 1.59 -9.53 1.41
C ALA A 474 2.22 -8.23 0.85
N SER A 475 2.28 -7.20 1.70
CA SER A 475 2.91 -5.93 1.31
C SER A 475 4.43 -6.01 1.44
N GLU A 476 5.11 -5.42 0.46
CA GLU A 476 6.50 -5.03 0.60
C GLU A 476 6.61 -3.61 1.15
N VAL A 477 7.74 -3.34 1.79
CA VAL A 477 8.04 -2.03 2.35
C VAL A 477 8.79 -1.20 1.33
N VAL A 478 8.39 0.05 1.16
CA VAL A 478 8.95 0.97 0.17
C VAL A 478 9.93 1.94 0.81
N VAL A 479 9.46 2.72 1.78
CA VAL A 479 10.25 3.76 2.45
C VAL A 479 9.71 4.01 3.85
N ALA A 480 10.60 4.42 4.76
CA ALA A 480 10.21 4.91 6.08
C ALA A 480 10.00 6.43 6.06
N GLY A 481 8.96 6.89 6.73
CA GLY A 481 8.70 8.28 7.08
C GLY A 481 8.47 8.43 8.58
N SER A 482 7.78 9.50 8.97
CA SER A 482 7.42 9.79 10.35
C SER A 482 6.43 8.76 10.89
N GLN A 483 6.59 8.42 12.18
CA GLN A 483 5.68 7.56 12.94
C GLN A 483 4.53 8.35 13.59
N GLU A 484 4.48 9.67 13.40
CA GLU A 484 3.34 10.47 13.82
C GLU A 484 2.09 10.01 13.08
N THR A 485 0.96 9.95 13.79
CA THR A 485 -0.25 9.31 13.29
C THR A 485 -0.87 10.11 12.13
N ILE A 486 -1.51 11.23 12.44
CA ILE A 486 -2.23 12.02 11.44
C ILE A 486 -1.30 12.93 10.62
N ASP A 487 -0.05 13.11 11.06
CA ASP A 487 0.93 14.03 10.47
C ASP A 487 1.90 13.37 9.46
N ALA A 488 1.55 12.18 8.98
CA ALA A 488 2.24 11.48 7.90
C ALA A 488 1.27 10.63 7.07
N GLY A 489 1.53 10.46 5.78
CA GLY A 489 0.76 9.57 4.90
C GLY A 489 0.32 10.22 3.58
N ASN A 490 -0.92 9.94 3.19
CA ASN A 490 -1.56 10.30 1.90
C ASN A 490 -0.59 10.13 0.72
N VAL A 491 -0.23 8.88 0.45
CA VAL A 491 0.55 8.60 -0.76
C VAL A 491 -0.31 8.83 -1.99
N ASN A 492 0.31 9.41 -3.01
CA ASN A 492 -0.23 9.50 -4.36
C ASN A 492 0.87 9.12 -5.35
N ALA A 493 0.48 8.42 -6.43
CA ALA A 493 1.42 7.80 -7.35
C ALA A 493 1.20 8.22 -8.81
N THR A 494 2.30 8.23 -9.57
CA THR A 494 2.31 8.35 -11.04
C THR A 494 3.46 7.55 -11.63
N THR A 495 3.53 7.47 -12.95
CA THR A 495 4.51 6.67 -13.67
C THR A 495 5.22 7.52 -14.73
N ILE A 496 6.53 7.34 -14.86
CA ILE A 496 7.32 7.74 -16.04
C ILE A 496 8.10 6.51 -16.48
N LYS A 497 7.79 6.01 -17.68
CA LYS A 497 8.41 4.77 -18.21
C LYS A 497 8.32 3.66 -17.16
N ASN A 498 9.45 3.04 -16.82
CA ASN A 498 9.53 1.85 -15.98
C ASN A 498 9.75 2.22 -14.50
N THR A 499 9.28 3.39 -14.06
CA THR A 499 9.44 3.87 -12.68
C THR A 499 8.15 4.51 -12.18
N HIS A 500 7.70 4.05 -11.03
CA HIS A 500 6.63 4.67 -10.25
C HIS A 500 7.22 5.73 -9.33
N TYR A 501 6.57 6.91 -9.27
CA TYR A 501 6.91 7.99 -8.37
C TYR A 501 5.81 8.17 -7.34
N LEU A 502 6.19 8.14 -6.07
CA LEU A 502 5.30 8.08 -4.93
C LEU A 502 5.51 9.33 -4.08
N SER A 503 4.58 10.28 -4.11
CA SER A 503 4.61 11.44 -3.22
C SER A 503 3.83 11.15 -1.95
N PHE A 504 4.34 11.58 -0.81
CA PHE A 504 3.68 11.45 0.49
C PHE A 504 4.16 12.56 1.43
N TYR A 505 3.41 12.84 2.50
CA TYR A 505 3.85 13.80 3.51
C TYR A 505 4.30 13.09 4.79
N SER A 506 5.20 13.72 5.52
CA SER A 506 5.82 13.14 6.71
C SER A 506 6.40 14.22 7.61
N GLY A 507 6.03 14.20 8.89
CA GLY A 507 6.63 15.06 9.91
C GLY A 507 5.81 15.04 11.18
N LYS A 508 5.68 16.20 11.84
CA LYS A 508 4.86 16.41 13.03
C LYS A 508 4.34 17.83 13.00
N ALA A 509 3.06 18.07 13.28
CA ALA A 509 2.55 19.43 13.37
C ALA A 509 3.39 20.29 14.36
N PRO A 510 3.69 21.55 14.03
CA PRO A 510 3.20 22.29 12.85
C PRO A 510 4.00 22.05 11.55
N ASP A 511 5.15 21.37 11.60
CA ASP A 511 6.08 21.25 10.48
C ASP A 511 6.10 19.82 9.88
N THR A 512 5.56 19.69 8.67
CA THR A 512 5.63 18.46 7.89
C THR A 512 6.34 18.71 6.56
N ALA A 513 6.95 17.68 5.98
CA ALA A 513 7.59 17.74 4.67
C ALA A 513 6.78 16.95 3.63
N VAL A 514 6.89 17.36 2.36
CA VAL A 514 6.45 16.58 1.20
C VAL A 514 7.66 15.92 0.57
N LEU A 515 7.55 14.61 0.38
CA LEU A 515 8.62 13.72 -0.04
C LEU A 515 8.20 12.94 -1.29
N VAL A 516 9.17 12.49 -2.07
CA VAL A 516 8.96 11.62 -3.23
C VAL A 516 9.91 10.42 -3.17
N SER A 517 9.44 9.24 -3.58
CA SER A 517 10.27 8.06 -3.81
C SER A 517 10.07 7.54 -5.22
N GLY A 518 11.15 7.19 -5.92
CA GLY A 518 11.13 6.54 -7.23
C GLY A 518 11.38 5.05 -7.08
N LEU A 519 10.46 4.22 -7.55
CA LEU A 519 10.55 2.75 -7.49
C LEU A 519 10.45 2.15 -8.88
N PRO A 520 11.22 1.10 -9.20
CA PRO A 520 11.02 0.36 -10.44
C PRO A 520 9.59 -0.20 -10.49
N VAL A 521 9.04 -0.24 -11.70
CA VAL A 521 7.80 -0.99 -11.97
C VAL A 521 7.96 -2.44 -11.51
N PRO A 522 6.89 -3.09 -11.04
CA PRO A 522 6.97 -4.50 -10.72
C PRO A 522 7.35 -5.32 -11.95
N THR A 523 8.10 -6.40 -11.75
CA THR A 523 8.43 -7.35 -12.83
C THR A 523 7.62 -8.62 -12.66
N ALA A 524 7.14 -9.18 -13.77
CA ALA A 524 6.46 -10.47 -13.78
C ALA A 524 7.44 -11.54 -13.26
N GLY A 525 7.13 -12.14 -12.11
CA GLY A 525 7.91 -13.24 -11.52
C GLY A 525 8.75 -12.91 -10.28
N ALA A 526 8.81 -11.65 -9.82
CA ALA A 526 9.61 -11.31 -8.64
C ALA A 526 9.02 -11.76 -7.29
N ASP A 527 7.74 -12.15 -7.22
CA ASP A 527 7.09 -12.61 -5.97
C ASP A 527 5.99 -13.68 -6.17
N ALA A 528 6.02 -14.41 -7.28
CA ALA A 528 5.06 -15.50 -7.54
C ALA A 528 5.39 -16.81 -6.79
N SER A 529 6.40 -16.84 -5.91
CA SER A 529 6.83 -18.05 -5.20
C SER A 529 6.17 -18.27 -3.83
N ALA A 530 5.06 -17.62 -3.53
CA ALA A 530 4.25 -17.96 -2.38
C ALA A 530 2.83 -18.34 -2.83
N SER A 531 2.52 -19.64 -2.70
CA SER A 531 1.20 -20.26 -2.76
C SER A 531 0.46 -20.29 -4.10
N LEU A 532 0.79 -21.30 -4.91
CA LEU A 532 -0.24 -22.15 -5.53
C LEU A 532 0.24 -23.61 -5.43
N PRO A 533 -0.50 -24.52 -4.79
CA PRO A 533 -0.38 -25.92 -5.17
C PRO A 533 -0.94 -26.05 -6.60
N SER A 534 -0.15 -26.61 -7.50
CA SER A 534 -0.67 -27.18 -8.74
C SER A 534 -1.70 -28.26 -8.41
N ASP A 535 -2.82 -28.26 -9.14
CA ASP A 535 -3.98 -29.16 -9.03
C ASP A 535 -3.67 -30.63 -8.67
#